data_AF-A0A973CMJ9-F1
#
_entry.id   AF-A0A973CMJ9-F1
#
_cell.length_a   1.000
_cell.length_b   1.000
_cell.length_c   1.000
_cell.angle_alpha   90.00
_cell.angle_beta   90.00
_cell.angle_gamma   90.00
#
_symmetry.space_group_name_H-M   'P 1'
#
loop_
_entity.id
_entity.type
_entity.pdbx_description
1 polymer ?
#
loop_
_entity_poly.entity_id
_entity_poly.type
_entity_poly.pdbx_seq_one_letter_code
_entity_poly.pdbx_strand_id
1 'polypeptide(L)'
;MNNPDKKTAPGKQDRKAKSRLKRFTLWFLVPLGLIGACTALALYVKLSINCNFNTVVPNQVYRSAHPSIQKLSQWKKKYGIKTVINLRGSGFKGYEEYSKAVKGLGLNLITLRFSAKRPPPTPVLHQLIDALSNSNKPILLHCRSGIDRAGMASTLAQMSIGNESYDDAIDQRPIWSKHAKRQDGYIETLFEDYEADRIEAGKSTGSWTEFHTWAMNQYHPKYYRILLEHAPSIQARPGQKLSFPIKLTNKSKMPIPAGQAGWEFGIAVFQGDSVKSYPDKQFGKRARLPREDLAPGQSLELVYKLRIPNEPGEYELKVDLIDENRSYFGRQGSKVTNLKLHVITDQESAQ
;
A
#
# COMPACT_ATOMS: atom_id res chain seq x y z
N MET A 1 -70.88 -14.75 40.51
CA MET A 1 -69.41 -14.87 40.45
C MET A 1 -68.87 -14.00 39.33
N ASN A 2 -67.76 -13.33 39.60
CA ASN A 2 -67.12 -12.23 38.87
C ASN A 2 -66.67 -12.51 37.41
N ASN A 3 -66.90 -11.53 36.52
CA ASN A 3 -65.99 -10.82 35.57
C ASN A 3 -65.13 -11.62 34.52
N PRO A 4 -64.46 -10.99 33.53
CA PRO A 4 -64.76 -9.85 32.62
C PRO A 4 -64.47 -10.15 31.11
N ASP A 5 -64.54 -9.10 30.28
CA ASP A 5 -63.78 -8.84 29.03
C ASP A 5 -64.38 -9.23 27.67
N LYS A 6 -65.33 -8.39 27.22
CA LYS A 6 -65.59 -8.13 25.80
C LYS A 6 -64.43 -7.32 25.19
N LYS A 7 -63.54 -7.99 24.45
CA LYS A 7 -62.69 -7.34 23.43
C LYS A 7 -63.56 -6.90 22.25
N THR A 8 -63.80 -5.61 22.12
CA THR A 8 -64.43 -5.00 20.94
C THR A 8 -63.49 -5.12 19.73
N ALA A 9 -63.97 -5.77 18.67
CA ALA A 9 -63.25 -5.85 17.40
C ALA A 9 -63.18 -4.47 16.72
N PRO A 10 -62.04 -4.07 16.12
CA PRO A 10 -61.89 -2.75 15.51
C PRO A 10 -62.87 -2.57 14.33
N GLY A 11 -63.64 -1.48 14.39
CA GLY A 11 -64.71 -1.15 13.45
C GLY A 11 -64.24 -0.97 12.00
N LYS A 12 -65.12 -1.26 11.04
CA LYS A 12 -64.87 -1.20 9.58
C LYS A 12 -64.28 0.14 9.09
N GLN A 13 -64.44 1.24 9.81
CA GLN A 13 -63.82 2.54 9.50
C GLN A 13 -62.30 2.54 9.69
N ASP A 14 -61.79 1.87 10.72
CA ASP A 14 -60.36 1.82 11.06
C ASP A 14 -59.56 0.98 10.04
N ARG A 15 -60.21 0.00 9.41
CA ARG A 15 -59.65 -0.78 8.28
C ARG A 15 -59.53 0.04 6.98
N LYS A 16 -60.46 0.98 6.72
CA LYS A 16 -60.41 1.85 5.53
C LYS A 16 -59.34 2.94 5.65
N ALA A 17 -59.10 3.47 6.85
CA ALA A 17 -58.02 4.43 7.10
C ALA A 17 -56.63 3.77 6.91
N LYS A 18 -56.42 2.57 7.45
CA LYS A 18 -55.17 1.79 7.29
C LYS A 18 -54.89 1.40 5.83
N SER A 19 -55.91 1.14 5.00
CA SER A 19 -55.71 0.82 3.58
C SER A 19 -55.39 2.06 2.72
N ARG A 20 -55.97 3.22 3.05
CA ARG A 20 -55.63 4.52 2.42
C ARG A 20 -54.20 4.95 2.74
N LEU A 21 -53.76 4.79 3.99
CA LEU A 21 -52.39 5.11 4.41
C LEU A 21 -51.35 4.19 3.76
N LYS A 22 -51.64 2.89 3.61
CA LYS A 22 -50.81 1.92 2.86
C LYS A 22 -50.72 2.24 1.37
N ARG A 23 -51.81 2.74 0.75
CA ARG A 23 -51.80 3.19 -0.65
C ARG A 23 -51.00 4.48 -0.83
N PHE A 24 -51.05 5.40 0.13
CA PHE A 24 -50.26 6.64 0.12
C PHE A 24 -48.75 6.37 0.28
N THR A 25 -48.35 5.50 1.20
CA THR A 25 -46.94 5.10 1.38
C THR A 25 -46.38 4.37 0.15
N LEU A 26 -47.19 3.52 -0.49
CA LEU A 26 -46.80 2.81 -1.72
C LEU A 26 -46.65 3.76 -2.93
N TRP A 27 -47.49 4.81 -3.03
CA TRP A 27 -47.45 5.77 -4.14
C TRP A 27 -46.28 6.76 -4.07
N PHE A 28 -45.67 6.97 -2.90
CA PHE A 28 -44.54 7.90 -2.77
C PHE A 28 -43.20 7.20 -2.52
N LEU A 29 -43.14 6.13 -1.72
CA LEU A 29 -41.87 5.46 -1.39
C LEU A 29 -41.34 4.57 -2.52
N VAL A 30 -42.23 3.93 -3.30
CA VAL A 30 -41.83 3.10 -4.45
C VAL A 30 -41.21 3.93 -5.58
N PRO A 31 -41.82 5.04 -6.04
CA PRO A 31 -41.16 5.90 -7.02
C PRO A 31 -39.90 6.58 -6.47
N LEU A 32 -39.82 6.95 -5.19
CA LEU A 32 -38.56 7.45 -4.60
C LEU A 32 -37.45 6.38 -4.65
N GLY A 33 -37.78 5.13 -4.31
CA GLY A 33 -36.86 4.00 -4.39
C GLY A 33 -36.43 3.69 -5.84
N LEU A 34 -37.34 3.80 -6.80
CA LEU A 34 -37.04 3.65 -8.22
C LEU A 34 -36.18 4.81 -8.76
N ILE A 35 -36.44 6.04 -8.35
CA ILE A 35 -35.61 7.20 -8.68
C ILE A 35 -34.20 7.02 -8.07
N GLY A 36 -34.11 6.57 -6.82
CA GLY A 36 -32.84 6.22 -6.17
C GLY A 36 -32.08 5.12 -6.92
N ALA A 37 -32.78 4.07 -7.36
CA ALA A 37 -32.19 2.98 -8.13
C ALA A 37 -31.75 3.42 -9.54
N CYS A 38 -32.57 4.22 -10.23
CA CYS A 38 -32.25 4.78 -11.56
C CYS A 38 -31.10 5.78 -11.50
N THR A 39 -31.03 6.63 -10.48
CA THR A 39 -29.90 7.55 -10.28
C THR A 39 -28.62 6.81 -9.93
N ALA A 40 -28.69 5.80 -9.05
CA ALA A 40 -27.56 4.90 -8.76
C ALA A 40 -27.08 4.15 -10.01
N LEU A 41 -28.01 3.64 -10.83
CA LEU A 41 -27.70 2.97 -12.08
C LEU A 41 -27.10 3.94 -13.11
N ALA A 42 -27.64 5.15 -13.26
CA ALA A 42 -27.09 6.17 -14.15
C ALA A 42 -25.69 6.64 -13.71
N LEU A 43 -25.46 6.80 -12.40
CA LEU A 43 -24.14 7.06 -11.83
C LEU A 43 -23.18 5.91 -12.09
N TYR A 44 -23.60 4.66 -11.86
CA TYR A 44 -22.81 3.46 -12.13
C TYR A 44 -22.45 3.33 -13.61
N VAL A 45 -23.41 3.56 -14.50
CA VAL A 45 -23.24 3.56 -15.96
C VAL A 45 -22.29 4.69 -16.38
N LYS A 46 -22.46 5.91 -15.87
CA LYS A 46 -21.57 7.05 -16.16
C LYS A 46 -20.13 6.79 -15.69
N LEU A 47 -19.96 6.24 -14.49
CA LEU A 47 -18.66 5.84 -13.93
C LEU A 47 -18.01 4.73 -14.77
N SER A 48 -18.81 3.77 -15.25
CA SER A 48 -18.34 2.64 -16.06
C SER A 48 -17.99 3.04 -17.49
N ILE A 49 -18.79 3.91 -18.13
CA ILE A 49 -18.59 4.35 -19.52
C ILE A 49 -17.42 5.32 -19.66
N ASN A 50 -17.20 6.21 -18.69
CA ASN A 50 -16.09 7.16 -18.73
C ASN A 50 -14.82 6.63 -18.03
N CYS A 51 -14.76 5.33 -17.72
CA CYS A 51 -13.65 4.72 -16.99
C CYS A 51 -13.27 5.51 -15.72
N ASN A 52 -14.26 6.00 -14.96
CA ASN A 52 -14.06 6.84 -13.77
C ASN A 52 -13.07 8.01 -13.96
N PHE A 53 -13.05 8.61 -15.16
CA PHE A 53 -12.16 9.71 -15.47
C PHE A 53 -12.61 11.00 -14.79
N ASN A 54 -11.69 11.63 -14.05
CA ASN A 54 -11.92 12.89 -13.34
C ASN A 54 -10.68 13.78 -13.40
N THR A 55 -10.90 15.10 -13.41
CA THR A 55 -9.83 16.09 -13.19
C THR A 55 -9.43 16.08 -11.72
N VAL A 56 -8.13 16.07 -11.44
CA VAL A 56 -7.58 16.16 -10.08
C VAL A 56 -7.00 17.56 -9.86
N VAL A 57 -6.10 17.99 -10.75
CA VAL A 57 -5.59 19.36 -10.81
C VAL A 57 -5.89 19.87 -12.22
N PRO A 58 -6.66 20.96 -12.40
CA PRO A 58 -7.04 21.47 -13.71
C PRO A 58 -5.84 21.61 -14.66
N ASN A 59 -5.97 21.04 -15.86
CA ASN A 59 -4.97 21.07 -16.93
C ASN A 59 -3.60 20.46 -16.58
N GLN A 60 -3.45 19.79 -15.44
CA GLN A 60 -2.17 19.24 -14.99
C GLN A 60 -2.25 17.77 -14.58
N VAL A 61 -3.32 17.36 -13.91
CA VAL A 61 -3.46 15.99 -13.40
C VAL A 61 -4.89 15.50 -13.55
N TYR A 62 -5.02 14.29 -14.09
CA TYR A 62 -6.27 13.56 -14.24
C TYR A 62 -6.13 12.20 -13.57
N ARG A 63 -7.26 11.59 -13.19
CA ARG A 63 -7.33 10.22 -12.68
C ARG A 63 -8.36 9.39 -13.43
N SER A 64 -8.16 8.08 -13.53
CA SER A 64 -9.15 7.15 -14.10
C SER A 64 -9.05 5.73 -13.55
N ALA A 65 -10.08 4.93 -13.82
CA ALA A 65 -9.99 3.47 -13.90
C ALA A 65 -9.05 3.03 -15.03
N HIS A 66 -8.74 1.73 -15.10
CA HIS A 66 -7.85 1.20 -16.13
C HIS A 66 -8.42 1.50 -17.53
N PRO A 67 -7.75 2.34 -18.33
CA PRO A 67 -8.31 2.79 -19.60
C PRO A 67 -7.94 1.85 -20.74
N SER A 68 -8.83 1.75 -21.74
CA SER A 68 -8.46 1.16 -23.02
C SER A 68 -7.50 2.08 -23.79
N ILE A 69 -6.75 1.51 -24.73
CA ILE A 69 -5.83 2.28 -25.58
C ILE A 69 -6.58 3.33 -26.42
N GLN A 70 -7.80 3.01 -26.86
CA GLN A 70 -8.67 3.95 -27.58
C GLN A 70 -9.04 5.15 -26.70
N LYS A 71 -9.44 4.93 -25.44
CA LYS A 71 -9.74 5.99 -24.48
C LYS A 71 -8.49 6.83 -24.18
N LEU A 72 -7.33 6.21 -24.00
CA LEU A 72 -6.07 6.93 -23.83
C LEU A 72 -5.74 7.83 -25.03
N SER A 73 -5.90 7.33 -26.25
CA SER A 73 -5.69 8.14 -27.46
C SER A 73 -6.66 9.33 -27.54
N GLN A 74 -7.94 9.13 -27.19
CA GLN A 74 -8.93 10.20 -27.11
C GLN A 74 -8.56 11.24 -26.07
N TRP A 75 -8.19 10.82 -24.85
CA TRP A 75 -7.83 11.73 -23.77
C TRP A 75 -6.50 12.43 -24.00
N LYS A 76 -5.52 11.78 -24.64
CA LYS A 76 -4.29 12.43 -25.11
C LYS A 76 -4.64 13.61 -26.02
N LYS A 77 -5.50 13.40 -27.02
CA LYS A 77 -5.91 14.47 -27.95
C LYS A 77 -6.71 15.57 -27.25
N LYS A 78 -7.64 15.20 -26.36
CA LYS A 78 -8.57 16.14 -25.72
C LYS A 78 -7.94 16.96 -24.58
N TYR A 79 -7.11 16.32 -23.75
CA TYR A 79 -6.55 16.91 -22.53
C TYR A 79 -5.04 17.11 -22.60
N GLY A 80 -4.40 16.75 -23.72
CA GLY A 80 -2.96 16.94 -23.92
C GLY A 80 -2.08 16.02 -23.06
N ILE A 81 -2.62 14.92 -22.50
CA ILE A 81 -1.90 14.02 -21.58
C ILE A 81 -0.54 13.63 -22.17
N LYS A 82 0.52 13.78 -21.38
CA LYS A 82 1.90 13.46 -21.76
C LYS A 82 2.44 12.24 -21.03
N THR A 83 2.03 12.06 -19.78
CA THR A 83 2.50 10.97 -18.91
C THR A 83 1.33 10.16 -18.36
N VAL A 84 1.46 8.84 -18.35
CA VAL A 84 0.55 7.89 -17.72
C VAL A 84 1.28 7.22 -16.57
N ILE A 85 0.72 7.31 -15.35
CA ILE A 85 1.23 6.60 -14.17
C ILE A 85 0.28 5.44 -13.86
N ASN A 86 0.75 4.23 -14.13
CA ASN A 86 0.06 2.98 -13.86
C ASN A 86 0.38 2.49 -12.43
N LEU A 87 -0.59 2.58 -11.52
CA LEU A 87 -0.45 2.19 -10.12
C LEU A 87 -0.81 0.70 -9.88
N ARG A 88 -1.10 -0.07 -10.93
CA ARG A 88 -1.37 -1.52 -10.82
C ARG A 88 -0.09 -2.35 -10.76
N GLY A 89 1.03 -1.79 -11.22
CA GLY A 89 2.23 -2.55 -11.56
C GLY A 89 2.10 -3.32 -12.88
N SER A 90 3.11 -4.15 -13.16
CA SER A 90 3.21 -4.99 -14.37
C SER A 90 2.49 -6.33 -14.29
N GLY A 91 2.12 -6.80 -13.11
CA GLY A 91 1.61 -8.17 -12.92
C GLY A 91 0.13 -8.38 -13.25
N PHE A 92 -0.45 -7.68 -14.22
CA PHE A 92 -1.80 -8.00 -14.73
C PHE A 92 -1.73 -8.54 -16.16
N LYS A 93 -2.67 -9.43 -16.51
CA LYS A 93 -2.73 -10.02 -17.86
C LYS A 93 -2.86 -8.92 -18.92
N GLY A 94 -2.00 -8.94 -19.93
CA GLY A 94 -1.99 -7.95 -20.99
C GLY A 94 -1.12 -6.71 -20.73
N TYR A 95 -0.28 -6.71 -19.68
CA TYR A 95 0.54 -5.55 -19.34
C TYR A 95 1.58 -5.22 -20.42
N GLU A 96 2.24 -6.21 -21.02
CA GLU A 96 3.27 -5.96 -22.03
C GLU A 96 2.67 -5.31 -23.28
N GLU A 97 1.51 -5.82 -23.73
CA GLU A 97 0.75 -5.27 -24.84
C GLU A 97 0.25 -3.85 -24.51
N TYR A 98 -0.26 -3.65 -23.30
CA TYR A 98 -0.66 -2.34 -22.82
C TYR A 98 0.52 -1.36 -22.81
N SER A 99 1.65 -1.75 -22.23
CA SER A 99 2.88 -0.96 -22.12
C SER A 99 3.39 -0.55 -23.50
N LYS A 100 3.48 -1.50 -24.43
CA LYS A 100 3.87 -1.26 -25.82
C LYS A 100 2.90 -0.29 -26.52
N ALA A 101 1.59 -0.46 -26.32
CA ALA A 101 0.59 0.40 -26.93
C ALA A 101 0.61 1.84 -26.37
N VAL A 102 0.77 2.02 -25.06
CA VAL A 102 0.90 3.36 -24.44
C VAL A 102 2.14 4.08 -24.96
N LYS A 103 3.29 3.38 -25.01
CA LYS A 103 4.52 3.94 -25.59
C LYS A 103 4.37 4.23 -27.08
N GLY A 104 3.67 3.37 -27.83
CA GLY A 104 3.34 3.57 -29.24
C GLY A 104 2.45 4.80 -29.50
N LEU A 105 1.67 5.25 -28.50
CA LEU A 105 0.97 6.53 -28.55
C LEU A 105 1.89 7.73 -28.26
N GLY A 106 3.19 7.53 -28.01
CA GLY A 106 4.14 8.58 -27.63
C GLY A 106 3.89 9.15 -26.22
N LEU A 107 3.29 8.35 -25.33
CA LEU A 107 3.08 8.71 -23.94
C LEU A 107 4.21 8.15 -23.08
N ASN A 108 4.68 8.94 -22.11
CA ASN A 108 5.58 8.46 -21.08
C ASN A 108 4.79 7.53 -20.14
N LEU A 109 5.27 6.30 -19.94
CA LEU A 109 4.63 5.34 -19.03
C LEU A 109 5.51 5.08 -17.81
N ILE A 110 5.01 5.45 -16.64
CA ILE A 110 5.60 5.11 -15.35
C ILE A 110 4.74 4.03 -14.70
N THR A 111 5.36 2.92 -14.29
CA THR A 111 4.64 1.80 -13.68
C THR A 111 5.12 1.57 -12.26
N LEU A 112 4.21 1.77 -11.30
CA LEU A 112 4.45 1.58 -9.88
C LEU A 112 3.51 0.50 -9.34
N ARG A 113 4.05 -0.47 -8.61
CA ARG A 113 3.27 -1.60 -8.05
C ARG A 113 3.13 -1.48 -6.55
N PHE A 114 1.89 -1.28 -6.09
CA PHE A 114 1.54 -1.43 -4.68
C PHE A 114 0.09 -1.90 -4.54
N SER A 115 -0.25 -2.32 -3.32
CA SER A 115 -1.57 -2.88 -2.99
C SER A 115 -2.63 -1.78 -2.94
N ALA A 116 -3.87 -2.11 -3.30
CA ALA A 116 -5.02 -1.25 -3.01
C ALA A 116 -5.53 -1.42 -1.56
N LYS A 117 -5.10 -2.49 -0.89
CA LYS A 117 -5.57 -2.88 0.45
C LYS A 117 -4.50 -2.73 1.54
N ARG A 118 -3.33 -2.17 1.19
CA ARG A 118 -2.23 -1.94 2.12
C ARG A 118 -1.57 -0.61 1.83
N PRO A 119 -0.99 0.05 2.83
CA PRO A 119 -0.13 1.21 2.61
C PRO A 119 0.99 0.88 1.60
N PRO A 120 1.45 1.87 0.81
CA PRO A 120 2.54 1.66 -0.13
C PRO A 120 3.84 1.34 0.62
N PRO A 121 4.71 0.46 0.06
CA PRO A 121 6.09 0.38 0.51
C PRO A 121 6.77 1.75 0.47
N THR A 122 7.63 2.08 1.44
CA THR A 122 8.33 3.38 1.48
C THR A 122 9.05 3.71 0.16
N PRO A 123 9.81 2.78 -0.47
CA PRO A 123 10.47 3.08 -1.74
C PRO A 123 9.50 3.37 -2.89
N VAL A 124 8.32 2.74 -2.88
CA VAL A 124 7.28 2.97 -3.91
C VAL A 124 6.57 4.29 -3.69
N LEU A 125 6.38 4.71 -2.43
CA LEU A 125 5.87 6.04 -2.11
C LEU A 125 6.84 7.11 -2.61
N HIS A 126 8.14 6.96 -2.36
CA HIS A 126 9.18 7.88 -2.85
C HIS A 126 9.15 7.98 -4.38
N GLN A 127 9.10 6.84 -5.08
CA GLN A 127 8.97 6.84 -6.55
C GLN A 127 7.71 7.52 -7.06
N LEU A 128 6.59 7.40 -6.34
CA LEU A 128 5.35 8.10 -6.69
C LEU A 128 5.48 9.61 -6.52
N ILE A 129 6.07 10.05 -5.41
CA ILE A 129 6.38 11.45 -5.13
C ILE A 129 7.28 12.02 -6.24
N ASP A 130 8.38 11.33 -6.57
CA ASP A 130 9.29 11.72 -7.63
C ASP A 130 8.60 11.79 -8.99
N ALA A 131 7.74 10.82 -9.29
CA ALA A 131 6.99 10.78 -10.54
C ALA A 131 6.01 11.96 -10.66
N LEU A 132 5.33 12.35 -9.59
CA LEU A 132 4.42 13.50 -9.60
C LEU A 132 5.18 14.81 -9.84
N SER A 133 6.33 14.98 -9.17
CA SER A 133 7.16 16.17 -9.26
C SER A 133 7.79 16.32 -10.65
N ASN A 134 8.43 15.26 -11.15
CA ASN A 134 9.37 15.34 -12.28
C ASN A 134 8.78 14.94 -13.64
N SER A 135 7.56 14.40 -13.69
CA SER A 135 6.95 13.98 -14.96
C SER A 135 6.41 15.13 -15.80
N ASN A 136 6.42 14.93 -17.12
CA ASN A 136 5.77 15.81 -18.08
C ASN A 136 4.26 15.86 -17.84
N LYS A 137 3.75 17.06 -17.52
CA LYS A 137 2.33 17.33 -17.33
C LYS A 137 1.67 17.68 -18.68
N PRO A 138 0.40 17.32 -18.90
CA PRO A 138 -0.53 16.72 -17.93
C PRO A 138 -0.35 15.21 -17.70
N ILE A 139 -0.54 14.79 -16.45
CA ILE A 139 -0.39 13.41 -15.97
C ILE A 139 -1.75 12.72 -15.88
N LEU A 140 -1.83 11.44 -16.27
CA LEU A 140 -2.96 10.57 -15.98
C LEU A 140 -2.57 9.49 -14.96
N LEU A 141 -3.17 9.54 -13.78
CA LEU A 141 -3.07 8.51 -12.75
C LEU A 141 -4.14 7.44 -12.99
N HIS A 142 -3.76 6.16 -13.03
CA HIS A 142 -4.79 5.11 -13.06
C HIS A 142 -4.43 3.89 -12.20
N CYS A 143 -5.47 3.20 -11.73
CA CYS A 143 -5.34 1.88 -11.12
C CYS A 143 -6.30 0.89 -11.81
N ARG A 144 -6.99 0.00 -11.07
CA ARG A 144 -8.03 -0.87 -11.65
C ARG A 144 -9.35 -0.11 -11.82
N SER A 145 -9.88 0.44 -10.73
CA SER A 145 -11.17 1.15 -10.67
C SER A 145 -11.03 2.68 -10.60
N GLY A 146 -9.82 3.21 -10.45
CA GLY A 146 -9.58 4.65 -10.28
C GLY A 146 -9.95 5.17 -8.89
N ILE A 147 -10.05 4.24 -7.93
CA ILE A 147 -10.59 4.47 -6.60
C ILE A 147 -9.46 4.53 -5.56
N ASP A 148 -8.90 3.38 -5.13
CA ASP A 148 -8.04 3.35 -3.95
C ASP A 148 -6.65 3.96 -4.23
N ARG A 149 -5.84 3.29 -5.05
CA ARG A 149 -4.46 3.73 -5.37
C ARG A 149 -4.44 5.06 -6.12
N ALA A 150 -5.35 5.21 -7.08
CA ALA A 150 -5.46 6.45 -7.84
C ALA A 150 -6.00 7.58 -6.96
N GLY A 151 -6.89 7.30 -6.00
CA GLY A 151 -7.37 8.29 -5.04
C GLY A 151 -6.24 8.78 -4.13
N MET A 152 -5.49 7.86 -3.50
CA MET A 152 -4.32 8.22 -2.70
C MET A 152 -3.30 9.05 -3.50
N ALA A 153 -2.96 8.62 -4.72
CA ALA A 153 -2.05 9.38 -5.59
C ALA A 153 -2.63 10.74 -6.02
N SER A 154 -3.97 10.85 -6.12
CA SER A 154 -4.64 12.12 -6.47
C SER A 154 -4.55 13.13 -5.33
N THR A 155 -4.72 12.70 -4.07
CA THR A 155 -4.50 13.56 -2.90
C THR A 155 -3.05 14.06 -2.85
N LEU A 156 -2.07 13.19 -3.10
CA LEU A 156 -0.67 13.63 -3.21
C LEU A 156 -0.47 14.64 -4.35
N ALA A 157 -1.12 14.46 -5.49
CA ALA A 157 -1.05 15.37 -6.62
C ALA A 157 -1.69 16.74 -6.35
N GLN A 158 -2.79 16.77 -5.58
CA GLN A 158 -3.42 18.04 -5.15
C GLN A 158 -2.49 18.86 -4.27
N MET A 159 -1.83 18.22 -3.30
CA MET A 159 -0.84 18.91 -2.47
C MET A 159 0.39 19.34 -3.28
N SER A 160 1.00 18.40 -4.03
CA SER A 160 2.30 18.63 -4.70
C SER A 160 2.25 19.51 -5.95
N ILE A 161 1.15 19.46 -6.70
CA ILE A 161 1.01 20.15 -7.99
C ILE A 161 -0.10 21.22 -7.92
N GLY A 162 -1.16 20.96 -7.15
CA GLY A 162 -2.25 21.91 -6.93
C GLY A 162 -1.96 22.96 -5.85
N ASN A 163 -0.90 22.79 -5.05
CA ASN A 163 -0.56 23.63 -3.89
C ASN A 163 -1.68 23.69 -2.84
N GLU A 164 -2.50 22.65 -2.75
CA GLU A 164 -3.53 22.56 -1.71
C GLU A 164 -2.89 22.22 -0.35
N SER A 165 -3.55 22.68 0.72
CA SER A 165 -3.20 22.24 2.07
C SER A 165 -3.48 20.74 2.22
N TYR A 166 -2.89 20.11 3.24
CA TYR A 166 -3.19 18.71 3.54
C TYR A 166 -4.69 18.51 3.80
N ASP A 167 -5.28 19.38 4.62
CA ASP A 167 -6.68 19.26 5.05
C ASP A 167 -7.65 19.45 3.87
N ASP A 168 -7.35 20.34 2.93
CA ASP A 168 -8.17 20.48 1.72
C ASP A 168 -8.05 19.25 0.80
N ALA A 169 -6.82 18.78 0.55
CA ALA A 169 -6.57 17.69 -0.38
C ALA A 169 -7.12 16.35 0.12
N ILE A 170 -7.08 16.11 1.44
CA ILE A 170 -7.62 14.90 2.06
C ILE A 170 -9.16 14.89 2.01
N ASP A 171 -9.77 16.09 2.01
CA ASP A 171 -11.22 16.27 1.96
C ASP A 171 -11.83 16.19 0.56
N GLN A 172 -11.04 16.28 -0.51
CA GLN A 172 -11.56 16.08 -1.86
C GLN A 172 -11.77 14.59 -2.23
N ARG A 173 -11.43 13.68 -1.32
CA ARG A 173 -11.70 12.25 -1.49
C ARG A 173 -13.22 11.97 -1.49
N PRO A 174 -13.73 11.09 -2.38
CA PRO A 174 -15.14 10.69 -2.35
C PRO A 174 -15.61 10.24 -0.97
N ILE A 175 -16.86 10.55 -0.59
CA ILE A 175 -17.41 10.21 0.74
C ILE A 175 -17.33 8.70 1.04
N TRP A 176 -17.48 7.84 0.03
CA TRP A 176 -17.34 6.38 0.18
C TRP A 176 -15.88 5.90 0.38
N SER A 177 -14.89 6.76 0.10
CA SER A 177 -13.49 6.60 0.54
C SER A 177 -13.19 7.33 1.85
N LYS A 178 -14.10 8.17 2.36
CA LYS A 178 -13.94 8.83 3.65
C LYS A 178 -14.42 7.97 4.84
N HIS A 179 -15.36 7.04 4.63
CA HIS A 179 -16.00 6.35 5.76
C HIS A 179 -16.35 4.87 5.50
N ALA A 180 -15.44 4.01 5.92
CA ALA A 180 -15.65 2.96 6.91
C ALA A 180 -14.31 2.84 7.63
N LYS A 181 -14.24 2.60 8.96
CA LYS A 181 -13.00 2.14 9.59
C LYS A 181 -12.62 0.84 8.90
N ARG A 182 -11.83 0.92 7.83
CA ARG A 182 -11.34 -0.24 7.09
C ARG A 182 -10.24 -0.84 7.94
N GLN A 183 -10.18 -2.17 7.95
CA GLN A 183 -9.23 -2.95 8.75
C GLN A 183 -7.81 -2.34 8.74
N ASP A 184 -7.13 -2.45 9.88
CA ASP A 184 -5.78 -1.94 10.10
C ASP A 184 -4.83 -2.15 8.91
N GLY A 185 -4.34 -1.02 8.40
CA GLY A 185 -3.42 -0.94 7.28
C GLY A 185 -4.07 -1.24 5.93
N TYR A 186 -5.20 -0.59 5.65
CA TYR A 186 -5.67 -0.25 4.30
C TYR A 186 -4.77 0.83 3.66
N ILE A 187 -4.95 1.16 2.38
CA ILE A 187 -4.09 2.15 1.71
C ILE A 187 -4.18 3.56 2.31
N GLU A 188 -5.32 3.87 2.92
CA GLU A 188 -5.63 5.18 3.50
C GLU A 188 -4.85 5.43 4.80
N THR A 189 -4.31 4.39 5.45
CA THR A 189 -3.54 4.56 6.69
C THR A 189 -2.26 5.36 6.50
N LEU A 190 -1.77 5.54 5.26
CA LEU A 190 -0.67 6.48 4.97
C LEU A 190 -0.95 7.89 5.53
N PHE A 191 -2.18 8.35 5.38
CA PHE A 191 -2.62 9.67 5.81
C PHE A 191 -2.88 9.71 7.32
N GLU A 192 -3.44 8.64 7.86
CA GLU A 192 -3.63 8.47 9.31
C GLU A 192 -2.29 8.41 10.06
N ASP A 193 -1.30 7.69 9.52
CA ASP A 193 0.07 7.63 10.05
C ASP A 193 0.71 9.02 10.07
N TYR A 194 0.49 9.82 9.01
CA TYR A 194 0.97 11.20 8.95
C TYR A 194 0.30 12.09 10.00
N GLU A 195 -1.04 12.05 10.07
CA GLU A 195 -1.81 12.82 11.04
C GLU A 195 -1.40 12.48 12.48
N ALA A 196 -1.25 11.18 12.79
CA ALA A 196 -0.82 10.71 14.11
C ALA A 196 0.57 11.26 14.48
N ASP A 197 1.53 11.22 13.56
CA ASP A 197 2.88 11.73 13.76
C ASP A 197 2.91 13.25 13.97
N ARG A 198 2.03 13.99 13.28
CA ARG A 198 1.89 15.45 13.46
C ARG A 198 1.27 15.79 14.81
N ILE A 199 0.22 15.07 15.22
CA ILE A 199 -0.41 15.22 16.53
C ILE A 199 0.58 14.92 17.66
N GLU A 200 1.31 13.79 17.57
CA GLU A 200 2.35 13.41 18.55
C GLU A 200 3.43 14.49 18.66
N ALA A 201 3.79 15.13 17.55
CA ALA A 201 4.75 16.23 17.53
C ALA A 201 4.18 17.60 17.95
N GLY A 202 2.88 17.71 18.23
CA GLY A 202 2.20 18.98 18.53
C GLY A 202 2.18 19.97 17.36
N LYS A 203 2.16 19.47 16.11
CA LYS A 203 2.24 20.27 14.89
C LYS A 203 0.98 20.11 14.04
N SER A 204 0.60 21.16 13.29
CA SER A 204 -0.48 21.08 12.29
C SER A 204 -0.10 20.16 11.12
N THR A 205 -1.07 19.63 10.37
CA THR A 205 -0.84 18.81 9.16
C THR A 205 -0.15 19.60 8.03
N GLY A 206 -0.35 20.91 7.95
CA GLY A 206 0.45 21.80 7.09
C GLY A 206 0.24 21.59 5.59
N SER A 207 1.30 21.81 4.82
CA SER A 207 1.31 21.79 3.35
C SER A 207 2.05 20.56 2.80
N TRP A 208 2.24 20.54 1.48
CA TRP A 208 3.08 19.55 0.82
C TRP A 208 4.47 19.39 1.44
N THR A 209 5.10 20.48 1.89
CA THR A 209 6.47 20.44 2.43
C THR A 209 6.57 19.56 3.67
N GLU A 210 5.62 19.70 4.59
CA GLU A 210 5.57 18.91 5.82
C GLU A 210 5.31 17.44 5.53
N PHE A 211 4.33 17.15 4.66
CA PHE A 211 4.02 15.78 4.25
C PHE A 211 5.20 15.13 3.53
N HIS A 212 5.80 15.83 2.57
CA HIS A 212 6.96 15.36 1.80
C HIS A 212 8.13 15.02 2.72
N THR A 213 8.47 15.93 3.65
CA THR A 213 9.55 15.72 4.61
C THR A 213 9.31 14.49 5.48
N TRP A 214 8.08 14.29 5.94
CA TRP A 214 7.71 13.11 6.70
C TRP A 214 7.77 11.82 5.86
N ALA A 215 7.21 11.84 4.65
CA ALA A 215 7.17 10.69 3.75
C ALA A 215 8.58 10.23 3.36
N MET A 216 9.52 11.17 3.15
CA MET A 216 10.89 10.87 2.77
C MET A 216 11.74 10.34 3.94
N ASN A 217 11.54 10.85 5.16
CA ASN A 217 12.47 10.62 6.26
C ASN A 217 11.94 9.73 7.39
N GLN A 218 10.61 9.58 7.51
CA GLN A 218 9.99 8.95 8.68
C GLN A 218 9.10 7.77 8.32
N TYR A 219 8.36 7.88 7.22
CA TYR A 219 7.34 6.91 6.84
C TYR A 219 7.86 5.48 6.67
N HIS A 220 7.25 4.54 7.39
CA HIS A 220 7.39 3.10 7.20
C HIS A 220 6.02 2.43 7.38
N PRO A 221 5.59 1.56 6.45
CA PRO A 221 4.29 0.92 6.57
C PRO A 221 4.27 -0.13 7.69
N LYS A 222 3.24 -0.10 8.54
CA LYS A 222 2.98 -1.13 9.56
C LYS A 222 4.20 -1.37 10.48
N TYR A 223 4.54 -2.63 10.72
CA TYR A 223 5.69 -3.04 11.53
C TYR A 223 7.01 -3.15 10.74
N TYR A 224 7.07 -2.70 9.48
CA TYR A 224 8.22 -2.90 8.59
C TYR A 224 9.37 -1.91 8.81
N ARG A 225 9.63 -1.52 10.06
CA ARG A 225 10.79 -0.69 10.43
C ARG A 225 11.61 -1.41 11.49
N ILE A 226 12.78 -1.91 11.11
CA ILE A 226 13.69 -2.66 11.99
C ILE A 226 15.12 -2.11 11.92
N LEU A 227 15.90 -2.48 12.93
CA LEU A 227 17.35 -2.36 12.94
C LEU A 227 17.95 -3.75 13.15
N LEU A 228 18.87 -4.14 12.27
CA LEU A 228 19.67 -5.35 12.39
C LEU A 228 21.11 -4.97 12.73
N GLU A 229 21.67 -5.60 13.76
CA GLU A 229 23.06 -5.41 14.17
C GLU A 229 23.75 -6.78 14.19
N HIS A 230 24.88 -6.89 13.48
CA HIS A 230 25.69 -8.09 13.38
C HIS A 230 27.15 -7.73 13.05
N ALA A 231 28.05 -8.70 13.12
CA ALA A 231 29.44 -8.49 12.71
C ALA A 231 29.51 -8.02 11.24
N PRO A 232 30.26 -6.95 10.91
CA PRO A 232 30.28 -6.39 9.55
C PRO A 232 31.02 -7.29 8.56
N SER A 233 31.98 -8.07 9.05
CA SER A 233 32.77 -9.01 8.27
C SER A 233 33.03 -10.30 9.05
N ILE A 234 33.13 -11.40 8.31
CA ILE A 234 33.44 -12.72 8.83
C ILE A 234 34.52 -13.32 7.94
N GLN A 235 35.56 -13.87 8.55
CA GLN A 235 36.54 -14.73 7.88
C GLN A 235 36.26 -16.18 8.26
N ALA A 236 36.25 -17.07 7.27
CA ALA A 236 35.99 -18.49 7.51
C ALA A 236 36.64 -19.38 6.47
N ARG A 237 36.73 -20.68 6.78
CA ARG A 237 37.26 -21.68 5.86
C ARG A 237 36.16 -22.24 4.94
N PRO A 238 36.53 -22.69 3.73
CA PRO A 238 35.62 -23.41 2.85
C PRO A 238 34.82 -24.52 3.55
N GLY A 239 33.50 -24.53 3.36
CA GLY A 239 32.62 -25.58 3.89
C GLY A 239 32.39 -25.56 5.41
N GLN A 240 33.03 -24.65 6.16
CA GLN A 240 32.84 -24.50 7.60
C GLN A 240 31.36 -24.21 7.95
N LYS A 241 30.92 -24.69 9.11
CA LYS A 241 29.65 -24.27 9.71
C LYS A 241 29.94 -23.20 10.76
N LEU A 242 29.46 -21.99 10.53
CA LEU A 242 29.64 -20.88 11.44
C LEU A 242 28.30 -20.48 12.07
N SER A 243 28.33 -20.03 13.31
CA SER A 243 27.20 -19.36 13.94
C SER A 243 27.62 -17.97 14.42
N PHE A 244 26.78 -16.97 14.19
CA PHE A 244 27.04 -15.61 14.68
C PHE A 244 25.76 -14.97 15.21
N PRO A 245 25.85 -14.09 16.23
CA PRO A 245 24.69 -13.40 16.76
C PRO A 245 24.22 -12.30 15.81
N ILE A 246 22.91 -12.11 15.75
CA ILE A 246 22.24 -11.00 15.10
C ILE A 246 21.24 -10.43 16.09
N LYS A 247 21.39 -9.14 16.41
CA LYS A 247 20.44 -8.42 17.22
C LYS A 247 19.43 -7.72 16.31
N LEU A 248 18.16 -8.06 16.51
CA LEU A 248 17.01 -7.46 15.84
C LEU A 248 16.32 -6.50 16.80
N THR A 249 16.15 -5.25 16.42
CA THR A 249 15.35 -4.27 17.17
C THR A 249 14.14 -3.85 16.34
N ASN A 250 12.94 -3.92 16.93
CA ASN A 250 11.75 -3.32 16.33
C ASN A 250 11.81 -1.78 16.48
N LYS A 251 11.86 -1.05 15.37
CA LYS A 251 11.87 0.41 15.33
C LYS A 251 10.56 1.01 14.81
N SER A 252 9.54 0.17 14.57
CA SER A 252 8.22 0.60 14.14
C SER A 252 7.35 1.00 15.33
N LYS A 253 6.22 1.66 15.05
CA LYS A 253 5.22 2.05 16.06
C LYS A 253 4.29 0.90 16.45
N MET A 254 4.41 -0.26 15.79
CA MET A 254 3.56 -1.43 16.00
C MET A 254 4.39 -2.63 16.46
N PRO A 255 3.80 -3.56 17.21
CA PRO A 255 4.48 -4.84 17.47
C PRO A 255 4.66 -5.61 16.16
N ILE A 256 5.78 -6.34 16.05
CA ILE A 256 5.93 -7.39 15.05
C ILE A 256 5.16 -8.60 15.58
N PRO A 257 4.10 -9.07 14.89
CA PRO A 257 3.15 -10.05 15.43
C PRO A 257 3.69 -11.50 15.36
N ALA A 258 4.91 -11.75 15.83
CA ALA A 258 5.56 -13.06 15.72
C ALA A 258 4.99 -14.14 16.65
N GLY A 259 4.21 -13.76 17.68
CA GLY A 259 3.48 -14.69 18.55
C GLY A 259 2.09 -15.06 18.03
N GLN A 260 1.59 -14.39 16.99
CA GLN A 260 0.24 -14.59 16.48
C GLN A 260 0.18 -15.77 15.49
N ALA A 261 -0.90 -16.55 15.55
CA ALA A 261 -1.10 -17.68 14.65
C ALA A 261 -1.14 -17.23 13.17
N GLY A 262 -0.44 -17.97 12.30
CA GLY A 262 -0.34 -17.68 10.87
C GLY A 262 0.73 -16.65 10.48
N TRP A 263 1.44 -16.09 11.45
CA TRP A 263 2.59 -15.22 11.24
C TRP A 263 3.88 -15.99 11.44
N GLU A 264 4.77 -15.92 10.44
CA GLU A 264 6.09 -16.50 10.53
C GLU A 264 7.12 -15.48 10.06
N PHE A 265 8.13 -15.26 10.91
CA PHE A 265 9.22 -14.34 10.64
C PHE A 265 10.55 -15.06 10.76
N GLY A 266 11.50 -14.68 9.92
CA GLY A 266 12.84 -15.22 9.98
C GLY A 266 13.87 -14.28 9.41
N ILE A 267 15.07 -14.30 9.96
CA ILE A 267 16.21 -13.63 9.36
C ILE A 267 16.70 -14.48 8.19
N ALA A 268 17.02 -13.84 7.07
CA ALA A 268 17.63 -14.47 5.91
C ALA A 268 18.97 -13.80 5.60
N VAL A 269 19.98 -14.63 5.29
CA VAL A 269 21.26 -14.20 4.74
C VAL A 269 21.31 -14.67 3.29
N PHE A 270 21.57 -13.77 2.36
CA PHE A 270 21.48 -14.08 0.92
C PHE A 270 22.39 -13.20 0.07
N GLN A 271 22.68 -13.64 -1.15
CA GLN A 271 23.28 -12.82 -2.20
C GLN A 271 22.19 -12.41 -3.21
N GLY A 272 22.32 -11.22 -3.79
CA GLY A 272 21.36 -10.66 -4.72
C GLY A 272 20.60 -9.46 -4.16
N ASP A 273 19.33 -9.31 -4.52
CA ASP A 273 18.51 -8.18 -4.13
C ASP A 273 17.22 -8.61 -3.41
N SER A 274 16.98 -8.10 -2.20
CA SER A 274 15.72 -8.30 -1.45
C SER A 274 14.54 -7.54 -2.04
N VAL A 275 14.78 -6.60 -2.96
CA VAL A 275 13.71 -5.90 -3.69
C VAL A 275 13.07 -6.82 -4.73
N LYS A 276 13.79 -7.83 -5.23
CA LYS A 276 13.22 -8.90 -6.06
C LYS A 276 12.52 -9.94 -5.17
N SER A 277 11.42 -10.52 -5.65
CA SER A 277 10.55 -11.40 -4.85
C SER A 277 11.25 -12.62 -4.23
N TYR A 278 12.45 -12.98 -4.70
CA TYR A 278 13.29 -14.03 -4.14
C TYR A 278 14.76 -13.60 -4.23
N PRO A 279 15.57 -13.86 -3.19
CA PRO A 279 17.01 -13.67 -3.28
C PRO A 279 17.61 -14.60 -4.33
N ASP A 280 18.70 -14.18 -4.99
CA ASP A 280 19.36 -14.98 -6.02
C ASP A 280 19.95 -16.28 -5.42
N LYS A 281 20.46 -16.20 -4.18
CA LYS A 281 20.95 -17.36 -3.43
C LYS A 281 20.82 -17.13 -1.92
N GLN A 282 20.12 -18.03 -1.22
CA GLN A 282 20.07 -18.02 0.25
C GLN A 282 21.20 -18.85 0.85
N PHE A 283 21.84 -18.34 1.91
CA PHE A 283 22.93 -19.01 2.61
C PHE A 283 22.46 -19.44 4.00
N GLY A 284 22.31 -20.75 4.21
CA GLY A 284 21.81 -21.29 5.47
C GLY A 284 20.29 -21.29 5.60
N LYS A 285 19.81 -21.78 6.74
CA LYS A 285 18.38 -21.79 7.08
C LYS A 285 18.00 -20.46 7.73
N ARG A 286 16.74 -20.06 7.58
CA ARG A 286 16.24 -18.84 8.23
C ARG A 286 16.28 -18.99 9.75
N ALA A 287 16.81 -17.99 10.45
CA ALA A 287 16.75 -17.95 11.90
C ALA A 287 15.35 -17.43 12.30
N ARG A 288 14.49 -18.35 12.74
CA ARG A 288 13.09 -18.05 13.07
C ARG A 288 13.02 -17.24 14.35
N LEU A 289 12.11 -16.25 14.36
CA LEU A 289 11.76 -15.54 15.58
C LEU A 289 11.00 -16.49 16.54
N PRO A 290 11.11 -16.27 17.86
CA PRO A 290 10.27 -16.95 18.84
C PRO A 290 8.79 -16.61 18.61
N ARG A 291 7.89 -17.47 19.12
CA ARG A 291 6.44 -17.24 19.06
C ARG A 291 6.00 -16.24 20.12
N GLU A 292 6.56 -15.04 20.06
CA GLU A 292 6.23 -13.91 20.92
C GLU A 292 6.27 -12.62 20.09
N ASP A 293 5.30 -11.73 20.33
CA ASP A 293 5.26 -10.44 19.63
C ASP A 293 6.43 -9.56 20.08
N LEU A 294 7.14 -8.96 19.12
CA LEU A 294 8.25 -8.06 19.41
C LEU A 294 7.72 -6.63 19.48
N ALA A 295 7.58 -6.07 20.68
CA ALA A 295 7.02 -4.74 20.91
C ALA A 295 7.90 -3.61 20.31
N PRO A 296 7.33 -2.42 20.03
CA PRO A 296 8.10 -1.23 19.65
C PRO A 296 9.28 -0.98 20.60
N GLY A 297 10.48 -0.79 20.05
CA GLY A 297 11.72 -0.56 20.80
C GLY A 297 12.37 -1.82 21.38
N GLN A 298 11.67 -2.95 21.44
CA GLN A 298 12.21 -4.19 21.97
C GLN A 298 13.28 -4.78 21.03
N SER A 299 14.30 -5.38 21.65
CA SER A 299 15.38 -6.10 20.96
C SER A 299 15.32 -7.59 21.24
N LEU A 300 15.74 -8.38 20.26
CA LEU A 300 15.87 -9.82 20.35
C LEU A 300 17.21 -10.24 19.73
N GLU A 301 17.96 -11.09 20.44
CA GLU A 301 19.18 -11.69 19.90
C GLU A 301 18.88 -13.09 19.34
N LEU A 302 19.31 -13.31 18.10
CA LEU A 302 19.16 -14.58 17.38
C LEU A 302 20.52 -15.07 16.93
N VAL A 303 20.73 -16.38 16.98
CA VAL A 303 21.94 -17.01 16.45
C VAL A 303 21.67 -17.48 15.03
N TYR A 304 22.36 -16.89 14.04
CA TYR A 304 22.26 -17.30 12.65
C TYR A 304 23.30 -18.36 12.33
N LYS A 305 22.87 -19.45 11.67
CA LYS A 305 23.73 -20.58 11.30
C LYS A 305 24.02 -20.54 9.80
N LEU A 306 25.27 -20.25 9.46
CA LEU A 306 25.75 -20.11 8.09
C LEU A 306 26.59 -21.32 7.69
N ARG A 307 26.33 -21.86 6.48
CA ARG A 307 27.23 -22.82 5.84
C ARG A 307 28.07 -22.06 4.82
N ILE A 308 29.38 -22.02 5.07
CA ILE A 308 30.32 -21.28 4.24
C ILE A 308 30.44 -21.97 2.87
N PRO A 309 30.50 -21.22 1.76
CA PRO A 309 30.79 -21.77 0.43
C PRO A 309 32.06 -22.61 0.41
N ASN A 310 32.13 -23.56 -0.52
CA ASN A 310 33.36 -24.35 -0.71
C ASN A 310 34.38 -23.62 -1.59
N GLU A 311 33.94 -22.63 -2.36
CA GLU A 311 34.80 -21.81 -3.19
C GLU A 311 35.42 -20.69 -2.32
N PRO A 312 36.74 -20.52 -2.35
CA PRO A 312 37.40 -19.36 -1.76
C PRO A 312 37.01 -18.07 -2.48
N GLY A 313 37.11 -16.94 -1.78
CA GLY A 313 36.86 -15.61 -2.34
C GLY A 313 36.07 -14.70 -1.42
N GLU A 314 35.79 -13.51 -1.93
CA GLU A 314 35.00 -12.49 -1.24
C GLU A 314 33.53 -12.57 -1.66
N TYR A 315 32.66 -12.61 -0.67
CA TYR A 315 31.22 -12.64 -0.86
C TYR A 315 30.58 -11.45 -0.14
N GLU A 316 29.78 -10.67 -0.87
CA GLU A 316 28.92 -9.66 -0.27
C GLU A 316 27.53 -10.27 -0.03
N LEU A 317 27.23 -10.55 1.23
CA LEU A 317 25.95 -11.08 1.66
C LEU A 317 25.09 -9.95 2.20
N LYS A 318 23.77 -10.09 2.04
CA LYS A 318 22.76 -9.21 2.64
C LYS A 318 22.03 -9.95 3.73
N VAL A 319 21.69 -9.23 4.78
CA VAL A 319 20.90 -9.70 5.92
C VAL A 319 19.62 -8.88 5.99
N ASP A 320 18.49 -9.58 5.99
CA ASP A 320 17.16 -8.95 6.06
C ASP A 320 16.20 -9.84 6.87
N LEU A 321 15.15 -9.23 7.41
CA LEU A 321 14.03 -9.94 8.00
C LEU A 321 12.96 -10.18 6.93
N ILE A 322 12.34 -11.36 6.95
CA ILE A 322 11.21 -11.70 6.09
C ILE A 322 9.99 -12.04 6.94
N ASP A 323 8.84 -11.49 6.53
CA ASP A 323 7.53 -12.09 6.80
C ASP A 323 7.27 -13.14 5.72
N GLU A 324 7.35 -14.41 6.09
CA GLU A 324 7.31 -15.58 5.22
C GLU A 324 6.15 -15.57 4.22
N ASN A 325 5.02 -15.03 4.65
CA ASN A 325 3.78 -15.05 3.89
C ASN A 325 3.54 -13.76 3.11
N ARG A 326 4.42 -12.75 3.21
CA ARG A 326 4.16 -11.41 2.69
C ARG A 326 5.32 -10.76 1.97
N SER A 327 6.42 -10.48 2.67
CA SER A 327 7.47 -9.60 2.14
C SER A 327 8.71 -9.61 3.03
N TYR A 328 9.86 -9.46 2.37
CA TYR A 328 11.05 -8.90 3.00
C TYR A 328 10.77 -7.51 3.56
N PHE A 329 11.39 -7.20 4.70
CA PHE A 329 11.30 -5.89 5.36
C PHE A 329 12.01 -4.82 4.53
N GLY A 330 13.14 -5.16 3.89
CA GLY A 330 13.84 -4.29 2.95
C GLY A 330 12.95 -3.77 1.82
N ARG A 331 12.11 -4.63 1.25
CA ARG A 331 11.15 -4.26 0.20
C ARG A 331 10.09 -3.25 0.67
N GLN A 332 9.83 -3.20 1.98
CA GLN A 332 8.85 -2.29 2.59
C GLN A 332 9.49 -0.97 3.05
N GLY A 333 10.83 -0.88 3.07
CA GLY A 333 11.56 0.35 3.41
C GLY A 333 12.60 0.18 4.52
N SER A 334 12.64 -0.96 5.22
CA SER A 334 13.69 -1.18 6.22
C SER A 334 15.07 -1.22 5.58
N LYS A 335 16.09 -0.82 6.36
CA LYS A 335 17.48 -0.90 5.93
C LYS A 335 17.93 -2.35 5.90
N VAL A 336 18.37 -2.82 4.73
CA VAL A 336 19.06 -4.10 4.55
C VAL A 336 20.52 -3.90 4.94
N THR A 337 21.10 -4.82 5.71
CA THR A 337 22.49 -4.73 6.15
C THR A 337 23.38 -5.66 5.33
N ASN A 338 24.63 -5.25 5.09
CA ASN A 338 25.61 -6.04 4.34
C ASN A 338 26.56 -6.75 5.31
N LEU A 339 26.87 -8.00 5.00
CA LEU A 339 27.83 -8.86 5.69
C LEU A 339 28.91 -9.27 4.68
N LYS A 340 30.15 -8.84 4.91
CA LYS A 340 31.29 -9.27 4.09
C LYS A 340 31.78 -10.63 4.57
N LEU A 341 31.78 -11.64 3.70
CA LEU A 341 32.31 -12.95 4.00
C LEU A 341 33.57 -13.18 3.18
N HIS A 342 34.69 -13.39 3.86
CA HIS A 342 35.99 -13.71 3.25
C HIS A 342 36.25 -15.20 3.48
N VAL A 343 36.25 -15.97 2.40
CA VAL A 343 36.53 -17.40 2.44
C VAL A 343 37.98 -17.62 2.04
N ILE A 344 38.83 -17.87 3.04
CA ILE A 344 40.29 -17.98 2.87
C ILE A 344 40.73 -19.45 2.86
N THR A 345 41.79 -19.74 2.09
CA THR A 345 42.46 -21.05 2.11
C THR A 345 43.61 -21.05 3.12
N ASP A 346 44.04 -22.24 3.56
CA ASP A 346 45.11 -22.37 4.55
C ASP A 346 46.47 -21.76 4.10
N GLN A 347 46.63 -21.41 2.81
CA GLN A 347 47.83 -20.72 2.31
C GLN A 347 47.85 -19.21 2.55
N GLU A 348 46.71 -18.57 2.82
CA GLU A 348 46.62 -17.12 3.07
C GLU A 348 46.66 -16.75 4.56
N SER A 349 46.50 -17.72 5.46
CA SER A 349 46.55 -17.50 6.92
C SER A 349 47.96 -17.40 7.50
N ALA A 350 49.00 -17.44 6.67
CA ALA A 350 50.41 -17.51 7.06
C ALA A 350 51.23 -16.24 6.75
N GLN A 351 50.58 -15.10 6.50
CA GLN A 351 51.24 -13.80 6.33
C GLN A 351 50.81 -12.80 7.40
#